data_AF-A0A9N9P0E7-F1
#
_entry.id   AF-A0A9N9P0E7-F1
#
_cell.length_a   1.000
_cell.length_b   1.000
_cell.length_c   1.000
_cell.angle_alpha   90.00
_cell.angle_beta   90.00
_cell.angle_gamma   90.00
#
_symmetry.space_group_name_H-M   'P 1'
#
loop_
_entity.id
_entity.type
_entity.pdbx_description
1 polymer ?
#
loop_
_entity_poly.entity_id
_entity_poly.type
_entity_poly.pdbx_seq_one_letter_code
_entity_poly.pdbx_strand_id
1 'polypeptide(L)'
;MLSEKILFKLLLLLCLLTFGFYCHFLVELNSQLNDANIYSNDTKIYSNDTKIYSNDTKIHSNDTKFHSNDTKIHSNDTKIHSNDTKIYSNDTKIYSKDTKIYSNDTKIYSKDTKIYSKDTKIHLNDTKIYSNNTKIYSNNTKICSTGTKIYSNDTIYYLVLGDSFARGVFKPIDAVKRSRSYSYADALHERLIETYPNLVLKKFARGGQTTRTLIRDQLPNAIKFIKRNRGLTKLVTISIGKNDFMGCKNSECDRRIRRTVYYLKNKIIPELKKVGGEGVQYLATTYHNVRNNFDALDNSLIKVYNENGVKVVDMRKIITNETGCIYTYWCNYRNGHPNINGSRAVADVLYTNIASGKKNKEESFKSIVISTLESGLCHGYITNCKGDTMFDRGVKYCTGRCLVSKRDNIPNKDPYCPHMVVRMKDGTDKDQTISRVNKSGCFEVSGDRTRYKFAEIECPKTLPKPCRNVAAGDW
;
A
#
# COMPACT_ATOMS: atom_id res chain seq x y z
N MET A 1 -110.13 -104.75 -118.83
CA MET A 1 -110.41 -104.25 -117.46
C MET A 1 -109.42 -104.68 -116.37
N LEU A 2 -108.50 -105.63 -116.58
CA LEU A 2 -107.55 -106.07 -115.52
C LEU A 2 -106.33 -105.13 -115.32
N SER A 3 -105.97 -104.33 -116.33
CA SER A 3 -104.74 -103.52 -116.35
C SER A 3 -104.82 -102.23 -115.50
N GLU A 4 -105.96 -101.52 -115.51
CA GLU A 4 -106.11 -100.23 -114.83
C GLU A 4 -106.12 -100.34 -113.30
N LYS A 5 -106.71 -101.41 -112.75
CA LYS A 5 -106.74 -101.64 -111.29
C LYS A 5 -105.34 -101.90 -110.71
N ILE A 6 -104.46 -102.53 -111.47
CA ILE A 6 -103.07 -102.78 -111.07
C ILE A 6 -102.28 -101.48 -111.13
N LEU A 7 -102.45 -100.67 -112.18
CA LEU A 7 -101.80 -99.38 -112.34
C LEU A 7 -102.20 -98.40 -111.21
N PHE A 8 -103.49 -98.33 -110.87
CA PHE A 8 -103.97 -97.48 -109.77
C PHE A 8 -103.42 -97.94 -108.41
N LYS A 9 -103.37 -99.26 -108.14
CA LYS A 9 -102.75 -99.79 -106.93
C LYS A 9 -101.25 -99.50 -106.87
N LEU A 10 -100.53 -99.57 -108.00
CA LEU A 10 -99.12 -99.21 -108.08
C LEU A 10 -98.89 -97.71 -107.83
N LEU A 11 -99.70 -96.85 -108.45
CA LEU A 11 -99.64 -95.39 -108.25
C LEU A 11 -99.96 -95.00 -106.81
N LEU A 12 -100.97 -95.64 -106.20
CA LEU A 12 -101.31 -95.44 -104.79
C LEU A 12 -100.19 -95.92 -103.88
N LEU A 13 -99.59 -97.07 -104.17
CA LEU A 13 -98.44 -97.59 -103.43
C LEU A 13 -97.23 -96.67 -103.55
N LEU A 14 -96.92 -96.18 -104.77
CA LEU A 14 -95.87 -95.19 -105.01
C LEU A 14 -96.13 -93.89 -104.24
N CYS A 15 -97.37 -93.40 -104.25
CA CYS A 15 -97.75 -92.18 -103.54
C CYS A 15 -97.66 -92.34 -102.01
N LEU A 16 -98.07 -93.50 -101.48
CA LEU A 16 -97.94 -93.81 -100.05
C LEU A 16 -96.48 -94.00 -99.63
N LEU A 17 -95.66 -94.64 -100.47
CA LEU A 17 -94.22 -94.78 -100.25
C LEU A 17 -93.53 -93.41 -100.27
N THR A 18 -93.79 -92.55 -101.28
CA THR A 18 -93.19 -91.22 -101.36
C THR A 18 -93.64 -90.30 -100.22
N PHE A 19 -94.91 -90.34 -99.82
CA PHE A 19 -95.42 -89.60 -98.68
C PHE A 19 -94.82 -90.10 -97.36
N GLY A 20 -94.67 -91.42 -97.19
CA GLY A 20 -94.01 -92.03 -96.03
C GLY A 20 -92.54 -91.63 -95.90
N PHE A 21 -91.79 -91.68 -97.01
CA PHE A 21 -90.39 -91.21 -97.06
C PHE A 21 -90.28 -89.71 -96.76
N TYR A 22 -91.17 -88.88 -97.31
CA TYR A 22 -91.18 -87.44 -97.06
C TYR A 22 -91.49 -87.11 -95.59
N CYS A 23 -92.46 -87.81 -94.99
CA CYS A 23 -92.83 -87.63 -93.59
C CYS A 23 -91.70 -88.08 -92.65
N HIS A 24 -91.06 -89.23 -92.93
CA HIS A 24 -89.89 -89.69 -92.17
C HIS A 24 -88.72 -88.71 -92.28
N PHE A 25 -88.42 -88.23 -93.49
CA PHE A 25 -87.37 -87.24 -93.73
C PHE A 25 -87.63 -85.92 -92.99
N LEU A 26 -88.87 -85.42 -92.95
CA LEU A 26 -89.21 -84.22 -92.19
C LEU A 26 -89.09 -84.42 -90.67
N VAL A 27 -89.49 -85.57 -90.14
CA VAL A 27 -89.33 -85.91 -88.72
C VAL A 27 -87.85 -85.97 -88.35
N GLU A 28 -87.02 -86.60 -89.19
CA GLU A 28 -85.59 -86.71 -88.99
C GLU A 28 -84.89 -85.34 -89.07
N LEU A 29 -85.27 -84.49 -90.03
CA LEU A 29 -84.77 -83.12 -90.14
C LEU A 29 -85.16 -82.26 -88.93
N ASN A 30 -86.38 -82.41 -88.42
CA ASN A 30 -86.84 -81.72 -87.21
C ASN A 30 -86.12 -82.21 -85.96
N SER A 31 -85.82 -83.51 -85.86
CA SER A 31 -84.99 -84.07 -84.79
C SER A 31 -83.58 -83.48 -84.82
N GLN A 32 -82.95 -83.45 -86.00
CA GLN A 32 -81.61 -82.87 -86.17
C GLN A 32 -81.57 -81.37 -85.84
N LEU A 33 -82.61 -80.61 -86.19
CA LEU A 33 -82.73 -79.19 -85.82
C LEU A 33 -82.87 -78.99 -84.31
N ASN A 34 -83.66 -79.84 -83.65
CA ASN A 34 -83.81 -79.81 -82.19
C ASN A 34 -82.49 -80.17 -81.49
N ASP A 35 -81.78 -81.20 -81.95
CA ASP A 35 -80.48 -81.58 -81.42
C ASP A 35 -79.45 -80.44 -81.60
N ALA A 36 -79.45 -79.77 -82.76
CA ALA A 36 -78.61 -78.61 -83.01
C ALA A 36 -78.94 -77.42 -82.08
N ASN A 37 -80.23 -77.19 -81.81
CA ASN A 37 -80.68 -76.14 -80.88
C ASN A 37 -80.31 -76.46 -79.42
N ILE A 38 -80.46 -77.72 -79.00
CA ILE A 38 -80.04 -78.20 -77.68
C ILE A 38 -78.53 -78.00 -77.53
N TYR A 39 -77.74 -78.45 -78.50
CA TYR A 39 -76.28 -78.28 -78.49
C TYR A 39 -75.84 -76.81 -78.40
N SER A 40 -76.53 -75.92 -79.15
CA SER A 40 -76.29 -74.48 -79.09
C SER A 40 -76.59 -73.89 -77.72
N ASN A 41 -77.69 -74.31 -77.07
CA ASN A 41 -78.05 -73.89 -75.73
C ASN A 41 -77.07 -74.42 -74.68
N ASP A 42 -76.69 -75.69 -74.76
CA ASP A 42 -75.68 -76.30 -73.87
C ASP A 42 -74.35 -75.56 -73.98
N THR A 43 -73.94 -75.19 -75.20
CA THR A 43 -72.73 -74.38 -75.41
C THR A 43 -72.82 -73.01 -74.75
N LYS A 44 -73.99 -72.36 -74.81
CA LYS A 44 -74.24 -71.06 -74.13
C LYS A 44 -74.24 -71.20 -72.61
N ILE A 45 -74.87 -72.26 -72.08
CA ILE A 45 -74.89 -72.56 -70.64
C ILE A 45 -73.46 -72.77 -70.16
N TYR A 46 -72.68 -73.62 -70.84
CA TYR A 46 -71.28 -73.86 -70.50
C TYR A 46 -70.43 -72.57 -70.50
N SER A 47 -70.65 -71.69 -71.49
CA SER A 47 -69.98 -70.38 -71.54
C SER A 47 -70.34 -69.49 -70.34
N ASN A 48 -71.61 -69.49 -69.93
CA ASN A 48 -72.07 -68.73 -68.76
C ASN A 48 -71.52 -69.32 -67.45
N ASP A 49 -71.54 -70.64 -67.29
CA ASP A 49 -70.96 -71.32 -66.12
C ASP A 49 -69.46 -71.01 -66.00
N THR A 50 -68.74 -70.99 -67.12
CA THR A 50 -67.32 -70.60 -67.15
C THR A 50 -67.13 -69.14 -66.69
N LYS A 51 -68.01 -68.22 -67.09
CA LYS A 51 -67.98 -66.82 -66.64
C LYS A 51 -68.33 -66.67 -65.16
N ILE A 52 -69.32 -67.41 -64.66
CA ILE A 52 -69.69 -67.43 -63.25
C ILE A 52 -68.51 -67.90 -62.42
N TYR A 53 -67.89 -69.02 -62.79
CA TYR A 53 -66.71 -69.54 -62.11
C TYR A 53 -65.53 -68.53 -62.10
N SER A 54 -65.32 -67.82 -63.21
CA SER A 54 -64.31 -66.75 -63.27
C SER A 54 -64.65 -65.56 -62.36
N ASN A 55 -65.92 -65.24 -62.16
CA ASN A 55 -66.33 -64.18 -61.24
C ASN A 55 -66.21 -64.64 -59.78
N ASP A 56 -66.62 -65.87 -59.46
CA ASP A 56 -66.49 -66.43 -58.11
C ASP A 56 -65.03 -66.49 -57.66
N THR A 57 -64.12 -66.90 -58.56
CA THR A 57 -62.67 -66.88 -58.29
C THR A 57 -62.13 -65.46 -58.05
N LYS A 58 -62.63 -64.45 -58.77
CA LYS A 58 -62.27 -63.03 -58.53
C LYS A 58 -62.83 -62.52 -57.19
N ILE A 59 -64.07 -62.86 -56.85
CA ILE A 59 -64.70 -62.50 -55.57
C ILE A 59 -63.87 -63.10 -54.43
N HIS A 60 -63.55 -64.39 -54.50
CA HIS A 60 -62.73 -65.06 -53.49
C HIS A 60 -61.33 -64.42 -53.36
N SER A 61 -60.71 -64.01 -54.48
CA SER A 61 -59.43 -63.29 -54.44
C SER A 61 -59.54 -61.90 -53.80
N ASN A 62 -60.68 -61.22 -53.94
CA ASN A 62 -60.90 -59.94 -53.28
C ASN A 62 -61.17 -60.13 -51.78
N ASP A 63 -61.99 -61.11 -51.40
CA ASP A 63 -62.26 -61.42 -49.98
C ASP A 63 -60.99 -61.77 -49.23
N THR A 64 -60.11 -62.58 -49.84
CA THR A 64 -58.79 -62.89 -49.25
C THR A 64 -57.90 -61.64 -49.09
N LYS A 65 -57.94 -60.69 -50.04
CA LYS A 65 -57.24 -59.40 -49.90
C LYS A 65 -57.84 -58.53 -48.81
N PHE A 66 -59.16 -58.47 -48.69
CA PHE A 66 -59.85 -57.74 -47.62
C PHE A 66 -59.46 -58.28 -46.25
N HIS A 67 -59.53 -59.61 -46.05
CA HIS A 67 -59.09 -60.23 -44.80
C HIS A 67 -57.61 -59.95 -44.47
N SER A 68 -56.73 -59.94 -45.47
CA SER A 68 -55.32 -59.58 -45.27
C SER A 68 -55.15 -58.12 -44.82
N ASN A 69 -55.92 -57.20 -45.41
CA ASN A 69 -55.90 -55.79 -45.01
C ASN A 69 -56.47 -55.57 -43.61
N ASP A 70 -57.58 -56.21 -43.26
CA ASP A 70 -58.16 -56.15 -41.91
C ASP A 70 -57.17 -56.65 -40.86
N THR A 71 -56.46 -57.75 -41.17
CA THR A 71 -55.40 -58.28 -40.29
C THR A 71 -54.27 -57.26 -40.10
N LYS A 72 -53.86 -56.55 -41.16
CA LYS A 72 -52.84 -55.49 -41.07
C LYS A 72 -53.32 -54.29 -40.26
N ILE A 73 -54.57 -53.87 -40.45
CA ILE A 73 -55.19 -52.78 -39.68
C ILE A 73 -55.19 -53.15 -38.19
N HIS A 74 -55.67 -54.34 -37.84
CA HIS A 74 -55.69 -54.82 -36.46
C HIS A 74 -54.29 -54.86 -35.82
N SER A 75 -53.27 -55.29 -36.58
CA SER A 75 -51.88 -55.28 -36.12
C SER A 75 -51.36 -53.86 -35.87
N ASN A 76 -51.71 -52.90 -36.73
CA ASN A 76 -51.34 -51.50 -36.57
C ASN A 76 -52.04 -50.87 -35.36
N ASP A 77 -53.34 -51.11 -35.17
CA ASP A 77 -54.09 -50.64 -34.00
C ASP A 77 -53.48 -51.16 -32.70
N THR A 78 -53.09 -52.44 -32.68
CA THR A 78 -52.39 -53.03 -31.53
C THR A 78 -51.05 -52.33 -31.24
N LYS A 79 -50.29 -51.98 -32.28
CA LYS A 79 -49.03 -51.22 -32.14
C LYS A 79 -49.27 -49.80 -31.64
N ILE A 80 -50.30 -49.12 -32.15
CA ILE A 80 -50.70 -47.77 -31.71
C ILE A 80 -51.05 -47.82 -30.21
N HIS A 81 -51.90 -48.75 -29.80
CA HIS A 81 -52.29 -48.90 -28.41
C HIS A 81 -51.09 -49.17 -27.48
N SER A 82 -50.13 -50.00 -27.92
CA SER A 82 -48.89 -50.24 -27.17
C SER A 82 -48.04 -48.97 -27.04
N ASN A 83 -47.96 -48.16 -28.09
CA ASN A 83 -47.23 -46.90 -28.05
C ASN A 83 -47.91 -45.87 -27.15
N ASP A 84 -49.24 -45.74 -27.21
CA ASP A 84 -50.00 -44.86 -26.32
C ASP A 84 -49.80 -45.23 -24.85
N THR A 85 -49.80 -46.53 -24.55
CA THR A 85 -49.51 -47.03 -23.20
C THR A 85 -48.10 -46.65 -22.73
N LYS A 86 -47.10 -46.71 -23.62
CA LYS A 86 -45.72 -46.28 -23.31
C LYS A 86 -45.63 -44.78 -23.10
N ILE A 87 -46.32 -43.98 -23.92
CA ILE A 87 -46.40 -42.51 -23.79
C ILE A 87 -46.98 -42.16 -22.42
N TYR A 88 -48.13 -42.74 -22.06
CA TYR A 88 -48.77 -42.51 -20.77
C TYR A 88 -47.87 -42.86 -19.58
N SER A 89 -47.13 -43.98 -19.67
CA SER A 89 -46.15 -44.36 -18.64
C SER A 89 -45.01 -43.34 -18.52
N ASN A 90 -44.53 -42.82 -19.64
CA ASN A 90 -43.48 -41.80 -19.66
C ASN A 90 -43.97 -40.46 -19.09
N ASP A 91 -45.18 -40.03 -19.45
CA ASP A 91 -45.79 -38.81 -18.92
C ASP A 91 -45.98 -38.91 -17.40
N THR A 92 -46.41 -40.06 -16.90
CA THR A 92 -46.52 -40.32 -15.45
C THR A 92 -45.15 -40.21 -14.76
N LYS A 93 -44.08 -40.72 -15.38
CA LYS A 93 -42.71 -40.58 -14.85
C LYS A 93 -42.20 -39.14 -14.88
N ILE A 94 -42.53 -38.38 -15.92
CA ILE A 94 -42.19 -36.96 -16.03
C ILE A 94 -42.89 -36.19 -14.90
N TYR A 95 -44.20 -36.38 -14.75
CA TYR A 95 -44.98 -35.72 -13.69
C TYR A 95 -44.43 -36.01 -12.28
N SER A 96 -44.01 -37.26 -12.03
CA SER A 96 -43.36 -37.63 -10.77
C SER A 96 -42.02 -36.91 -10.55
N LYS A 97 -41.21 -36.73 -11.60
CA LYS A 97 -39.96 -35.97 -11.53
C LYS A 97 -40.22 -34.49 -11.28
N ASP A 98 -41.18 -33.89 -11.97
CA ASP A 98 -41.56 -32.49 -11.79
C ASP A 98 -42.03 -32.23 -10.36
N THR A 99 -42.85 -33.12 -9.81
CA THR A 99 -43.29 -33.05 -8.40
C THR A 99 -42.10 -33.08 -7.42
N LYS A 100 -41.08 -33.90 -7.70
CA LYS A 100 -39.85 -33.94 -6.88
C LYS A 100 -39.02 -32.67 -7.02
N ILE A 101 -38.94 -32.08 -8.23
CA ILE A 101 -38.26 -30.81 -8.47
C ILE A 101 -38.95 -29.70 -7.68
N TYR A 102 -40.27 -29.55 -7.78
CA TYR A 102 -41.04 -28.57 -7.00
C TYR A 102 -40.83 -28.71 -5.48
N SER A 103 -40.80 -29.94 -4.97
CA SER A 103 -40.51 -30.19 -3.55
C SER A 103 -39.10 -29.73 -3.15
N ASN A 104 -38.10 -29.97 -4.00
CA ASN A 104 -36.73 -29.54 -3.76
C ASN A 104 -36.60 -28.02 -3.83
N ASP A 105 -37.23 -27.36 -4.81
CA ASP A 105 -37.24 -25.90 -4.93
C ASP A 105 -37.87 -25.24 -3.70
N THR A 106 -38.96 -25.81 -3.19
CA THR A 106 -39.59 -25.35 -1.95
C THR A 106 -38.64 -25.46 -0.74
N LYS A 107 -37.85 -26.54 -0.65
CA LYS A 107 -36.84 -26.72 0.40
C LYS A 107 -35.68 -25.74 0.26
N ILE A 108 -35.24 -25.45 -0.96
CA ILE A 108 -34.20 -24.46 -1.25
C ILE A 108 -34.69 -23.07 -0.82
N TYR A 109 -35.89 -22.67 -1.24
CA TYR A 109 -36.48 -21.39 -0.86
C TYR A 109 -36.59 -21.22 0.67
N SER A 110 -36.96 -22.29 1.39
CA SER A 110 -36.98 -22.27 2.86
C SER A 110 -35.59 -22.09 3.48
N LYS A 111 -34.55 -22.70 2.90
CA LYS A 111 -33.16 -22.50 3.33
C LYS A 111 -32.68 -21.08 3.06
N ASP A 112 -32.97 -20.55 1.88
CA ASP A 112 -32.60 -19.17 1.50
C ASP A 112 -33.25 -18.15 2.44
N THR A 113 -34.53 -18.35 2.79
CA THR A 113 -35.23 -17.52 3.77
C THR A 113 -34.53 -17.55 5.14
N LYS A 114 -34.07 -18.72 5.59
CA LYS A 114 -33.31 -18.86 6.85
C LYS A 114 -31.94 -18.21 6.79
N ILE A 115 -31.25 -18.27 5.65
CA ILE A 115 -29.97 -17.58 5.42
C ILE A 115 -30.18 -16.07 5.49
N TYR A 116 -31.18 -15.54 4.77
CA TYR A 116 -31.49 -14.12 4.77
C TYR A 116 -31.81 -13.59 6.20
N SER A 117 -32.53 -14.37 7.00
CA SER A 117 -32.79 -14.05 8.41
C SER A 117 -31.51 -14.02 9.26
N LYS A 118 -30.57 -14.94 9.03
CA LYS A 118 -29.27 -14.93 9.70
C LYS A 118 -28.43 -13.73 9.28
N ASP A 119 -28.38 -13.42 7.99
CA ASP A 119 -27.64 -12.27 7.47
C ASP A 119 -28.19 -10.96 8.05
N THR A 120 -29.51 -10.84 8.15
CA THR A 120 -30.16 -9.70 8.82
C THR A 120 -29.72 -9.57 10.29
N LYS A 121 -29.63 -10.69 11.03
CA LYS A 121 -29.15 -10.69 12.43
C LYS A 121 -27.67 -10.33 12.53
N ILE A 122 -26.84 -10.80 11.61
CA ILE A 122 -25.41 -10.44 11.53
C ILE A 122 -25.29 -8.93 11.30
N HIS A 123 -26.03 -8.38 10.34
CA HIS A 123 -26.00 -6.95 10.04
C HIS A 123 -26.43 -6.07 11.23
N LEU A 124 -27.45 -6.50 11.98
CA LEU A 124 -27.85 -5.83 13.23
C LEU A 124 -26.76 -5.91 14.31
N ASN A 125 -26.06 -7.03 14.42
CA ASN A 125 -24.95 -7.18 15.36
C ASN A 125 -23.76 -6.31 14.95
N ASP A 126 -23.41 -6.26 13.66
CA ASP A 126 -22.36 -5.38 13.14
C ASP A 126 -22.68 -3.91 13.42
N THR A 127 -23.94 -3.51 13.24
CA THR A 127 -24.40 -2.16 13.58
C THR A 127 -24.23 -1.86 15.09
N LYS A 128 -24.55 -2.83 15.97
CA LYS A 128 -24.31 -2.69 17.41
C LYS A 128 -22.82 -2.62 17.76
N ILE A 129 -21.99 -3.44 17.12
CA ILE A 129 -20.53 -3.40 17.29
C ILE A 129 -19.98 -2.05 16.85
N TYR A 130 -20.42 -1.54 15.70
CA TYR A 130 -20.04 -0.22 15.22
C TYR A 130 -20.41 0.88 16.22
N SER A 131 -21.66 0.88 16.72
CA SER A 131 -22.10 1.82 17.75
C SER A 131 -21.27 1.73 19.03
N ASN A 132 -20.95 0.52 19.48
CA ASN A 132 -20.08 0.31 20.64
C ASN A 132 -18.65 0.80 20.38
N ASN A 133 -18.09 0.56 19.20
CA ASN A 133 -16.78 1.06 18.80
C ASN A 133 -16.76 2.59 18.78
N THR A 134 -17.82 3.25 18.29
CA THR A 134 -17.94 4.71 18.35
C THR A 134 -17.96 5.21 19.80
N LYS A 135 -18.69 4.52 20.71
CA LYS A 135 -18.69 4.85 22.14
C LYS A 135 -17.31 4.65 22.77
N ILE A 136 -16.62 3.55 22.46
CA ILE A 136 -15.24 3.30 22.92
C ILE A 136 -14.32 4.38 22.40
N TYR A 137 -14.42 4.77 21.13
CA TYR A 137 -13.62 5.85 20.55
C TYR A 137 -13.88 7.17 21.27
N SER A 138 -15.15 7.54 21.49
CA SER A 138 -15.52 8.74 22.26
C SER A 138 -14.99 8.69 23.69
N ASN A 139 -15.08 7.55 24.36
CA ASN A 139 -14.52 7.35 25.69
C ASN A 139 -13.00 7.41 25.69
N ASN A 140 -12.31 6.87 24.68
CA ASN A 140 -10.87 6.99 24.50
C ASN A 140 -10.46 8.44 24.21
N THR A 141 -11.23 9.19 23.41
CA THR A 141 -11.01 10.62 23.22
C THR A 141 -11.19 11.39 24.53
N LYS A 142 -12.21 11.04 25.32
CA LYS A 142 -12.40 11.60 26.66
C LYS A 142 -11.23 11.24 27.56
N ILE A 143 -10.84 9.98 27.68
CA ILE A 143 -9.68 9.51 28.48
C ILE A 143 -8.38 10.16 27.99
N CYS A 144 -8.16 10.33 26.69
CA CYS A 144 -7.04 11.08 26.14
C CYS A 144 -7.16 12.56 26.53
N SER A 145 -8.33 13.18 26.46
CA SER A 145 -8.50 14.57 26.90
C SER A 145 -8.33 14.75 28.42
N THR A 146 -8.76 13.77 29.23
CA THR A 146 -8.59 13.75 30.68
C THR A 146 -7.14 13.42 31.05
N GLY A 147 -6.50 12.51 30.34
CA GLY A 147 -5.08 12.17 30.45
C GLY A 147 -4.21 13.35 30.02
N THR A 148 -4.53 14.02 28.91
CA THR A 148 -3.93 15.30 28.52
C THR A 148 -4.18 16.35 29.59
N LYS A 149 -5.37 16.45 30.20
CA LYS A 149 -5.62 17.35 31.35
C LYS A 149 -4.83 17.01 32.61
N ILE A 150 -4.64 15.72 32.90
CA ILE A 150 -3.87 15.22 34.06
C ILE A 150 -2.36 15.44 33.83
N TYR A 151 -1.86 15.26 32.60
CA TYR A 151 -0.49 15.61 32.21
C TYR A 151 -0.28 17.12 31.94
N SER A 152 -1.34 17.90 31.68
CA SER A 152 -1.27 19.33 31.36
C SER A 152 -1.40 20.27 32.55
N ASN A 153 -1.66 19.77 33.76
CA ASN A 153 -1.92 20.68 34.88
C ASN A 153 -0.65 21.32 35.48
N ASP A 154 0.52 20.75 35.23
CA ASP A 154 1.77 21.29 35.74
C ASP A 154 2.66 21.76 34.60
N THR A 155 2.80 23.08 34.44
CA THR A 155 3.84 23.65 33.58
C THR A 155 5.20 23.15 34.06
N ILE A 156 6.00 22.55 33.18
CA ILE A 156 7.37 22.11 33.51
C ILE A 156 8.40 23.04 32.87
N TYR A 157 9.57 23.17 33.50
CA TYR A 157 10.55 24.19 33.12
C TYR A 157 11.90 23.61 32.67
N TYR A 158 12.42 24.19 31.59
CA TYR A 158 13.79 24.07 31.15
C TYR A 158 14.52 25.40 31.39
N LEU A 159 15.49 25.41 32.31
CA LEU A 159 16.27 26.58 32.69
C LEU A 159 17.62 26.62 32.00
N VAL A 160 18.05 27.83 31.61
CA VAL A 160 19.32 28.03 30.89
C VAL A 160 20.12 29.13 31.56
N LEU A 161 21.30 28.78 32.06
CA LEU A 161 22.27 29.70 32.64
C LEU A 161 23.52 29.73 31.78
N GLY A 162 24.19 30.88 31.73
CA GLY A 162 25.43 31.00 30.99
C GLY A 162 25.67 32.35 30.35
N ASP A 163 26.59 32.35 29.40
CA ASP A 163 27.00 33.54 28.67
C ASP A 163 26.22 33.75 27.35
N SER A 164 26.85 34.41 26.38
CA SER A 164 26.28 34.66 25.05
C SER A 164 26.03 33.40 24.22
N PHE A 165 26.73 32.29 24.46
CA PHE A 165 26.46 31.00 23.79
C PHE A 165 25.10 30.43 24.21
N ALA A 166 24.80 30.48 25.50
CA ALA A 166 23.53 30.02 26.06
C ALA A 166 22.37 30.99 25.81
N ARG A 167 22.65 32.31 25.81
CA ARG A 167 21.63 33.32 25.49
C ARG A 167 21.21 33.26 24.02
N GLY A 168 22.19 33.04 23.15
CA GLY A 168 22.07 33.24 21.71
C GLY A 168 22.46 34.65 21.29
N VAL A 169 22.99 34.76 20.08
CA VAL A 169 23.34 36.05 19.47
C VAL A 169 22.67 36.19 18.11
N PHE A 170 22.45 35.08 17.40
CA PHE A 170 21.82 35.05 16.08
C PHE A 170 20.36 35.51 16.12
N LYS A 171 19.93 36.31 15.14
CA LYS A 171 18.52 36.70 14.94
C LYS A 171 18.07 36.21 13.57
N PRO A 172 17.19 35.19 13.47
CA PRO A 172 16.64 34.73 12.20
C PRO A 172 15.82 35.83 11.52
N ILE A 173 15.90 35.92 10.19
CA ILE A 173 15.13 36.89 9.40
C ILE A 173 13.67 36.42 9.21
N ASP A 174 13.42 35.10 9.13
CA ASP A 174 12.13 34.53 8.73
C ASP A 174 11.38 33.75 9.83
N ALA A 175 11.20 34.33 11.01
CA ALA A 175 10.29 33.75 12.00
C ALA A 175 9.24 34.77 12.43
N VAL A 176 7.98 34.43 12.18
CA VAL A 176 6.72 35.15 12.45
C VAL A 176 6.52 35.60 13.92
N LYS A 177 7.55 35.56 14.79
CA LYS A 177 7.53 36.19 16.12
C LYS A 177 8.89 36.82 16.47
N ARG A 178 9.00 38.12 16.18
CA ARG A 178 9.83 39.16 16.86
C ARG A 178 11.21 38.76 17.43
N SER A 179 12.27 39.25 16.80
CA SER A 179 13.52 39.80 17.38
C SER A 179 14.27 39.09 18.54
N ARG A 180 14.00 37.82 18.85
CA ARG A 180 14.66 37.09 19.96
C ARG A 180 15.92 36.38 19.47
N SER A 181 16.99 36.42 20.28
CA SER A 181 18.25 35.74 19.96
C SER A 181 18.12 34.21 20.06
N TYR A 182 18.60 33.50 19.03
CA TYR A 182 18.57 32.03 18.89
C TYR A 182 19.90 31.38 19.32
N SER A 183 19.82 30.20 19.93
CA SER A 183 20.90 29.45 20.57
C SER A 183 20.58 27.94 20.62
N TYR A 184 21.54 27.13 21.07
CA TYR A 184 21.32 25.71 21.32
C TYR A 184 20.15 25.45 22.30
N ALA A 185 19.89 26.40 23.20
CA ALA A 185 18.80 26.28 24.15
C ALA A 185 17.42 26.37 23.49
N ASP A 186 17.27 27.20 22.46
CA ASP A 186 16.01 27.30 21.71
C ASP A 186 15.84 26.05 20.85
N ALA A 187 16.89 25.64 20.13
CA ALA A 187 16.87 24.41 19.34
C ALA A 187 16.55 23.16 20.18
N LEU A 188 17.13 23.05 21.38
CA LEU A 188 16.82 21.94 22.28
C LEU A 188 15.38 22.00 22.80
N HIS A 189 14.87 23.20 23.09
CA HIS A 189 13.49 23.38 23.51
C HIS A 189 12.51 23.00 22.39
N GLU A 190 12.75 23.45 21.16
CA GLU A 190 11.98 23.09 19.96
C GLU A 190 11.87 21.57 19.79
N ARG A 191 12.96 20.84 20.05
CA ARG A 191 12.97 19.38 20.00
C ARG A 191 12.25 18.73 21.18
N LEU A 192 12.41 19.30 22.38
CA LEU A 192 11.82 18.72 23.60
C LEU A 192 10.30 18.93 23.67
N ILE A 193 9.73 19.98 23.08
CA ILE A 193 8.29 20.23 23.12
C ILE A 193 7.46 19.19 22.35
N GLU A 194 8.07 18.48 21.39
CA GLU A 194 7.44 17.33 20.73
C GLU A 194 7.12 16.22 21.73
N THR A 195 8.01 16.00 22.72
CA THR A 195 7.82 14.99 23.77
C THR A 195 7.15 15.56 25.03
N TYR A 196 7.38 16.85 25.31
CA TYR A 196 6.95 17.55 26.52
C TYR A 196 6.23 18.86 26.15
N PRO A 197 4.97 18.80 25.70
CA PRO A 197 4.26 19.96 25.12
C PRO A 197 4.02 21.11 26.12
N ASN A 198 4.04 20.83 27.42
CA ASN A 198 3.93 21.81 28.52
C ASN A 198 5.29 22.35 29.01
N LEU A 199 6.39 22.07 28.30
CA LEU A 199 7.73 22.54 28.65
C LEU A 199 7.93 24.01 28.29
N VAL A 200 8.28 24.82 29.29
CA VAL A 200 8.57 26.25 29.14
C VAL A 200 10.06 26.53 29.29
N LEU A 201 10.65 27.14 28.25
CA LEU A 201 12.04 27.59 28.26
C LEU A 201 12.21 28.90 29.03
N LYS A 202 12.97 28.86 30.13
CA LYS A 202 13.35 30.03 30.94
C LYS A 202 14.85 30.32 30.84
N LYS A 203 15.20 31.32 30.03
CA LYS A 203 16.58 31.79 29.85
C LYS A 203 16.97 32.83 30.91
N PHE A 204 17.92 32.48 31.77
CA PHE A 204 18.64 33.42 32.63
C PHE A 204 19.97 33.88 32.02
N ALA A 205 20.46 33.16 31.01
CA ALA A 205 21.72 33.45 30.32
C ALA A 205 21.79 34.87 29.74
N ARG A 206 22.96 35.49 29.89
CA ARG A 206 23.24 36.89 29.50
C ARG A 206 24.57 36.96 28.75
N GLY A 207 24.70 37.86 27.77
CA GLY A 207 25.95 38.00 27.03
C GLY A 207 27.10 38.50 27.90
N GLY A 208 28.34 38.05 27.62
CA GLY A 208 29.56 38.54 28.29
C GLY A 208 29.78 38.06 29.73
N GLN A 209 28.98 37.12 30.22
CA GLN A 209 29.06 36.67 31.61
C GLN A 209 30.29 35.79 31.85
N THR A 210 30.87 35.96 33.03
CA THR A 210 31.89 35.14 33.66
C THR A 210 31.26 34.31 34.78
N THR A 211 31.96 33.32 35.33
CA THR A 211 31.48 32.55 36.50
C THR A 211 31.12 33.45 37.69
N ARG A 212 31.92 34.48 37.96
CA ARG A 212 31.66 35.46 39.03
C ARG A 212 30.37 36.24 38.81
N THR A 213 30.17 36.72 37.60
CA THR A 213 29.00 37.54 37.28
C THR A 213 27.75 36.67 37.12
N LEU A 214 27.87 35.39 36.72
CA LEU A 214 26.78 34.42 36.79
C LEU A 214 26.32 34.19 38.24
N ILE A 215 27.26 34.01 39.17
CA ILE A 215 26.95 33.88 40.62
C ILE A 215 26.20 35.10 41.15
N ARG A 216 26.56 36.30 40.70
CA ARG A 216 25.90 37.55 41.13
C ARG A 216 24.53 37.74 40.47
N ASP A 217 24.44 37.54 39.15
CA ASP A 217 23.34 38.06 38.34
C ASP A 217 22.28 37.00 37.98
N GLN A 218 22.69 35.74 37.84
CA GLN A 218 21.82 34.65 37.35
C GLN A 218 21.49 33.64 38.44
N LEU A 219 22.48 33.20 39.21
CA LEU A 219 22.34 32.12 40.18
C LEU A 219 21.26 32.38 41.26
N PRO A 220 21.17 33.57 41.89
CA PRO A 220 20.14 33.83 42.91
C PRO A 220 18.73 33.80 42.31
N ASN A 221 18.60 34.30 41.08
CA ASN A 221 17.33 34.33 40.36
C ASN A 221 16.88 32.93 39.92
N ALA A 222 17.81 32.11 39.42
CA ALA A 222 17.55 30.72 39.09
C ALA A 222 17.18 29.90 40.33
N ILE A 223 17.90 30.08 41.44
CA ILE A 223 17.59 29.42 42.72
C ILE A 223 16.19 29.81 43.21
N LYS A 224 15.88 31.11 43.22
CA LYS A 224 14.55 31.60 43.62
C LYS A 224 13.45 31.04 42.73
N PHE A 225 13.72 30.91 41.42
CA PHE A 225 12.79 30.33 40.47
C PHE A 225 12.57 28.83 40.72
N ILE A 226 13.64 28.04 40.89
CA ILE A 226 13.52 26.60 41.15
C ILE A 226 12.80 26.35 42.47
N LYS A 227 13.10 27.11 43.52
CA LYS A 227 12.39 27.00 44.82
C LYS A 227 10.89 27.29 44.71
N ARG A 228 10.50 28.29 43.92
CA ARG A 228 9.09 28.63 43.67
C ARG A 228 8.36 27.60 42.81
N ASN A 229 9.10 26.88 41.97
CA ASN A 229 8.58 25.90 41.02
C ASN A 229 9.16 24.50 41.33
N ARG A 230 9.17 24.13 42.61
CA ARG A 230 9.80 22.89 43.10
C ARG A 230 9.11 21.68 42.47
N GLY A 231 9.88 20.74 41.94
CA GLY A 231 9.37 19.56 41.22
C GLY A 231 8.98 19.82 39.77
N LEU A 232 8.81 21.09 39.36
CA LEU A 232 8.41 21.48 38.00
C LEU A 232 9.60 21.77 37.09
N THR A 233 10.76 22.16 37.64
CA THR A 233 11.99 22.24 36.84
C THR A 233 12.45 20.83 36.50
N LYS A 234 12.67 20.52 35.22
CA LYS A 234 13.11 19.18 34.76
C LYS A 234 14.51 19.18 34.17
N LEU A 235 14.94 20.32 33.63
CA LEU A 235 16.22 20.44 32.93
C LEU A 235 16.88 21.78 33.25
N VAL A 236 18.19 21.75 33.48
CA VAL A 236 19.05 22.93 33.58
C VAL A 236 20.26 22.74 32.65
N THR A 237 20.50 23.69 31.75
CA THR A 237 21.75 23.74 30.96
C THR A 237 22.66 24.89 31.39
N ILE A 238 23.97 24.64 31.37
CA ILE A 238 25.00 25.58 31.78
C ILE A 238 26.07 25.71 30.68
N SER A 239 26.35 26.94 30.24
CA SER A 239 27.50 27.25 29.37
C SER A 239 28.19 28.51 29.87
N ILE A 240 29.27 28.35 30.63
CA ILE A 240 30.02 29.44 31.27
C ILE A 240 31.52 29.09 31.37
N GLY A 241 32.39 30.09 31.29
CA GLY A 241 33.84 29.94 31.50
C GLY A 241 34.71 30.59 30.42
N LYS A 242 34.21 30.75 29.18
CA LYS A 242 35.00 31.36 28.09
C LYS A 242 35.43 32.78 28.41
N ASN A 243 34.50 33.62 28.88
CA ASN A 243 34.81 35.01 29.23
C ASN A 243 35.73 35.12 30.47
N ASP A 244 35.77 34.11 31.35
CA ASP A 244 36.75 34.07 32.44
C ASP A 244 38.17 33.86 31.91
N PHE A 245 38.30 33.14 30.80
CA PHE A 245 39.58 32.79 30.18
C PHE A 245 40.05 33.84 29.17
N MET A 246 39.14 34.50 28.44
CA MET A 246 39.50 35.44 27.36
C MET A 246 40.50 36.51 27.80
N GLY A 247 41.53 36.72 26.96
CA GLY A 247 42.55 37.75 27.13
C GLY A 247 43.62 37.46 28.19
N CYS A 248 43.64 36.28 28.80
CA CYS A 248 44.72 35.88 29.72
C CYS A 248 46.04 35.62 28.96
N LYS A 249 47.18 35.78 29.65
CA LYS A 249 48.51 35.43 29.13
C LYS A 249 49.29 34.59 30.16
N ASN A 250 50.06 33.61 29.68
CA ASN A 250 50.96 32.78 30.49
C ASN A 250 50.28 32.16 31.73
N SER A 251 50.95 32.14 32.89
CA SER A 251 50.47 31.56 34.15
C SER A 251 49.17 32.20 34.69
N GLU A 252 48.77 33.36 34.16
CA GLU A 252 47.48 33.97 34.49
C GLU A 252 46.31 33.10 34.01
N CYS A 253 46.45 32.45 32.85
CA CYS A 253 45.44 31.57 32.27
C CYS A 253 45.10 30.40 33.21
N ASP A 254 46.13 29.74 33.75
CA ASP A 254 45.95 28.62 34.69
C ASP A 254 45.26 29.06 35.98
N ARG A 255 45.60 30.26 36.48
CA ARG A 255 44.93 30.84 37.65
C ARG A 255 43.46 31.14 37.35
N ARG A 256 43.14 31.68 36.17
CA ARG A 256 41.75 31.95 35.77
C ARG A 256 40.95 30.67 35.58
N ILE A 257 41.52 29.61 34.96
CA ILE A 257 40.89 28.28 34.85
C ILE A 257 40.61 27.70 36.24
N ARG A 258 41.61 27.68 37.13
CA ARG A 258 41.44 27.17 38.51
C ARG A 258 40.29 27.88 39.24
N ARG A 259 40.17 29.20 39.05
CA ARG A 259 39.07 29.99 39.60
C ARG A 259 37.70 29.64 38.98
N THR A 260 37.63 29.46 37.67
CA THR A 260 36.40 29.01 36.96
C THR A 260 35.94 27.66 37.50
N VAL A 261 36.86 26.70 37.60
CA VAL A 261 36.61 25.36 38.15
C VAL A 261 36.16 25.45 39.61
N TYR A 262 36.82 26.27 40.42
CA TYR A 262 36.46 26.48 41.82
C TYR A 262 35.02 26.97 41.97
N TYR A 263 34.60 27.98 41.18
CA TYR A 263 33.23 28.50 41.27
C TYR A 263 32.17 27.53 40.74
N LEU A 264 32.47 26.77 39.69
CA LEU A 264 31.58 25.72 39.20
C LEU A 264 31.39 24.61 40.24
N LYS A 265 32.49 24.09 40.79
CA LYS A 265 32.52 22.99 41.75
C LYS A 265 31.92 23.36 43.09
N ASN A 266 32.22 24.53 43.63
CA ASN A 266 31.91 24.86 45.03
C ASN A 266 30.71 25.81 45.20
N LYS A 267 30.22 26.44 44.12
CA LYS A 267 29.13 27.41 44.21
C LYS A 267 27.99 27.14 43.23
N ILE A 268 28.26 27.19 41.93
CA ILE A 268 27.20 27.18 40.90
C ILE A 268 26.48 25.82 40.87
N ILE A 269 27.20 24.72 40.67
CA ILE A 269 26.58 23.39 40.52
C ILE A 269 25.94 22.92 41.84
N PRO A 270 26.61 23.00 43.00
CA PRO A 270 26.02 22.54 44.26
C PRO A 270 24.76 23.30 44.64
N GLU A 271 24.72 24.63 44.47
CA GLU A 271 23.53 25.40 44.84
C GLU A 271 22.33 25.09 43.94
N LEU A 272 22.56 24.93 42.63
CA LEU A 272 21.51 24.52 41.70
C LEU A 272 20.99 23.12 42.04
N LYS A 273 21.88 22.14 42.24
CA LYS A 273 21.52 20.76 42.62
C LYS A 273 20.78 20.69 43.94
N LYS A 274 21.22 21.44 44.95
CA LYS A 274 20.58 21.50 46.27
C LYS A 274 19.11 21.93 46.18
N VAL A 275 18.78 22.87 45.30
CA VAL A 275 17.40 23.37 45.17
C VAL A 275 16.56 22.58 44.16
N GLY A 276 17.20 21.98 43.15
CA GLY A 276 16.51 21.16 42.16
C GLY A 276 16.14 19.76 42.65
N GLY A 277 16.95 19.18 43.55
CA GLY A 277 16.77 17.79 44.00
C GLY A 277 17.05 16.77 42.90
N GLU A 278 16.63 15.52 43.12
CA GLU A 278 16.95 14.38 42.25
C GLU A 278 16.21 14.39 40.89
N GLY A 279 15.13 15.15 40.77
CA GLY A 279 14.29 15.20 39.56
C GLY A 279 14.77 16.13 38.44
N VAL A 280 15.86 16.87 38.64
CA VAL A 280 16.39 17.84 37.65
C VAL A 280 17.62 17.24 36.96
N GLN A 281 17.58 17.18 35.63
CA GLN A 281 18.77 16.86 34.83
C GLN A 281 19.64 18.10 34.63
N TYR A 282 20.95 17.94 34.83
CA TYR A 282 21.93 19.01 34.64
C TYR A 282 22.84 18.66 33.48
N LEU A 283 22.83 19.52 32.46
CA LEU A 283 23.66 19.39 31.29
C LEU A 283 24.55 20.63 31.13
N ALA A 284 25.67 20.48 30.45
CA ALA A 284 26.56 21.58 30.13
C ALA A 284 27.14 21.45 28.73
N THR A 285 27.66 22.55 28.21
CA THR A 285 28.47 22.54 26.99
C THR A 285 29.84 23.12 27.30
N THR A 286 30.89 22.59 26.68
CA THR A 286 32.16 23.32 26.57
C THR A 286 32.05 24.44 25.54
N TYR A 287 33.19 25.03 25.22
CA TYR A 287 33.33 25.87 24.04
C TYR A 287 34.11 25.10 23.00
N HIS A 288 34.04 25.57 21.77
CA HIS A 288 35.10 25.29 20.82
C HIS A 288 35.15 26.46 19.84
N ASN A 289 36.34 26.78 19.35
CA ASN A 289 36.54 27.67 18.22
C ASN A 289 37.81 27.20 17.52
N VAL A 290 37.70 26.77 16.27
CA VAL A 290 38.83 26.26 15.47
C VAL A 290 39.96 27.28 15.29
N ARG A 291 39.71 28.57 15.52
CA ARG A 291 40.71 29.64 15.42
C ARG A 291 41.47 29.93 16.73
N ASN A 292 40.98 29.44 17.88
CA ASN A 292 41.57 29.72 19.18
C ASN A 292 41.65 28.42 20.00
N ASN A 293 42.85 28.01 20.41
CA ASN A 293 43.00 26.82 21.24
C ASN A 293 42.54 27.08 22.69
N PHE A 294 41.42 26.47 23.08
CA PHE A 294 40.87 26.50 24.45
C PHE A 294 40.98 25.14 25.16
N ASP A 295 41.82 24.21 24.68
CA ASP A 295 41.85 22.82 25.17
C ASP A 295 42.03 22.71 26.69
N ALA A 296 42.88 23.55 27.29
CA ALA A 296 43.08 23.56 28.73
C ALA A 296 41.81 23.95 29.50
N LEU A 297 41.05 24.92 28.99
CA LEU A 297 39.76 25.32 29.55
C LEU A 297 38.72 24.21 29.32
N ASP A 298 38.58 23.72 28.09
CA ASP A 298 37.57 22.72 27.74
C ASP A 298 37.77 21.42 28.52
N ASN A 299 39.01 20.92 28.62
CA ASN A 299 39.34 19.75 29.45
C ASN A 299 38.99 19.98 30.93
N SER A 300 39.28 21.18 31.46
CA SER A 300 38.95 21.52 32.84
C SER A 300 37.45 21.63 33.08
N LEU A 301 36.70 22.17 32.12
CA LEU A 301 35.23 22.24 32.15
C LEU A 301 34.61 20.84 32.10
N ILE A 302 35.07 19.99 31.18
CA ILE A 302 34.60 18.60 31.07
C ILE A 302 34.79 17.87 32.39
N LYS A 303 36.00 17.98 32.96
CA LYS A 303 36.34 17.35 34.23
C LYS A 303 35.43 17.82 35.36
N VAL A 304 35.30 19.13 35.58
CA VAL A 304 34.49 19.66 36.69
C VAL A 304 33.01 19.35 36.54
N TYR A 305 32.45 19.40 35.33
CA TYR A 305 31.05 19.04 35.12
C TYR A 305 30.80 17.55 35.41
N ASN A 306 31.62 16.66 34.86
CA ASN A 306 31.47 15.22 35.06
C ASN A 306 31.65 14.81 36.53
N GLU A 307 32.69 15.32 37.21
CA GLU A 307 32.93 15.06 38.65
C GLU A 307 31.75 15.51 39.53
N ASN A 308 30.96 16.48 39.07
CA ASN A 308 29.80 16.98 39.80
C ASN A 308 28.48 16.45 39.22
N GLY A 309 28.50 15.36 38.43
CA GLY A 309 27.32 14.71 37.88
C GLY A 309 26.49 15.59 36.95
N VAL A 310 27.15 16.43 36.16
CA VAL A 310 26.57 17.25 35.09
C VAL A 310 27.03 16.67 33.76
N LYS A 311 26.10 16.24 32.90
CA LYS A 311 26.44 15.66 31.59
C LYS A 311 26.95 16.77 30.66
N VAL A 312 28.20 16.68 30.23
CA VAL A 312 28.83 17.71 29.40
C VAL A 312 28.94 17.29 27.93
N VAL A 313 28.64 18.22 27.04
CA VAL A 313 28.88 18.10 25.60
C VAL A 313 30.23 18.73 25.28
N ASP A 314 31.17 17.91 24.81
CA ASP A 314 32.44 18.36 24.27
C ASP A 314 32.25 18.88 22.85
N MET A 315 32.26 20.21 22.71
CA MET A 315 32.03 20.90 21.46
C MET A 315 33.08 20.61 20.39
N ARG A 316 34.28 20.14 20.75
CA ARG A 316 35.32 19.70 19.79
C ARG A 316 34.89 18.49 18.96
N LYS A 317 33.93 17.70 19.47
CA LYS A 317 33.38 16.53 18.76
C LYS A 317 32.29 16.89 17.76
N ILE A 318 31.75 18.11 17.86
CA ILE A 318 30.67 18.64 17.03
C ILE A 318 31.25 19.59 15.99
N ILE A 319 32.19 20.44 16.42
CA ILE A 319 32.84 21.39 15.53
C ILE A 319 34.30 21.03 15.30
N THR A 320 34.64 20.82 14.03
CA THR A 320 35.97 20.47 13.53
C THR A 320 36.43 21.54 12.53
N ASN A 321 37.65 21.44 12.01
CA ASN A 321 38.12 22.33 10.92
C ASN A 321 37.19 22.29 9.70
N GLU A 322 36.55 21.16 9.45
CA GLU A 322 35.57 21.00 8.38
C GLU A 322 34.26 21.71 8.72
N THR A 323 33.71 21.53 9.92
CA THR A 323 32.37 22.04 10.29
C THR A 323 32.36 23.43 10.95
N GLY A 324 33.54 23.99 11.24
CA GLY A 324 33.69 25.25 11.96
C GLY A 324 33.49 26.48 11.09
N CYS A 325 34.32 26.66 10.08
CA CYS A 325 34.16 27.72 9.10
C CYS A 325 34.78 27.32 7.78
N ILE A 326 34.09 27.65 6.68
CA ILE A 326 33.96 26.94 5.38
C ILE A 326 32.61 26.22 5.31
N TYR A 327 32.20 25.49 6.36
CA TYR A 327 30.90 24.80 6.33
C TYR A 327 30.01 25.06 7.55
N THR A 328 28.97 25.86 7.30
CA THR A 328 27.64 25.82 7.93
C THR A 328 27.43 26.19 9.41
N TYR A 329 28.32 25.98 10.40
CA TYR A 329 27.95 26.17 11.83
C TYR A 329 28.31 27.52 12.46
N TRP A 330 29.46 28.12 12.11
CA TRP A 330 29.94 29.38 12.76
C TRP A 330 30.23 30.54 11.81
N CYS A 331 30.07 30.37 10.50
CA CYS A 331 30.43 31.41 9.55
C CYS A 331 29.38 32.53 9.46
N ASN A 332 29.88 33.78 9.55
CA ASN A 332 29.19 35.06 9.40
C ASN A 332 28.25 35.55 10.53
N TYR A 333 28.42 35.14 11.79
CA TYR A 333 27.77 35.85 12.90
C TYR A 333 28.68 36.16 14.09
N ARG A 334 28.92 37.47 14.31
CA ARG A 334 29.47 38.13 15.51
C ARG A 334 30.35 37.24 16.42
N ASN A 335 31.66 37.25 16.18
CA ASN A 335 32.69 36.81 17.15
C ASN A 335 32.69 35.31 17.51
N GLY A 336 32.36 34.43 16.55
CA GLY A 336 32.49 32.97 16.71
C GLY A 336 31.40 32.34 17.57
N HIS A 337 30.15 32.77 17.40
CA HIS A 337 28.97 32.15 17.99
C HIS A 337 28.28 31.17 17.01
N PRO A 338 27.59 30.13 17.50
CA PRO A 338 26.72 29.29 16.68
C PRO A 338 25.64 30.09 15.95
N ASN A 339 25.48 29.83 14.65
CA ASN A 339 24.26 30.18 13.93
C ASN A 339 23.14 29.15 14.25
N ILE A 340 22.01 29.19 13.53
CA ILE A 340 20.90 28.25 13.74
C ILE A 340 21.36 26.80 13.60
N ASN A 341 22.11 26.47 12.54
CA ASN A 341 22.53 25.11 12.26
C ASN A 341 23.54 24.61 13.30
N GLY A 342 24.49 25.46 13.71
CA GLY A 342 25.39 25.13 14.81
C GLY A 342 24.63 24.93 16.13
N SER A 343 23.61 25.75 16.40
CA SER A 343 22.77 25.63 17.59
C SER A 343 21.98 24.32 17.61
N ARG A 344 21.43 23.89 16.47
CA ARG A 344 20.73 22.60 16.31
C ARG A 344 21.67 21.42 16.52
N ALA A 345 22.85 21.44 15.92
CA ALA A 345 23.84 20.37 16.10
C ALA A 345 24.23 20.18 17.58
N VAL A 346 24.35 21.26 18.36
CA VAL A 346 24.60 21.19 19.80
C VAL A 346 23.38 20.64 20.55
N ALA A 347 22.18 21.09 20.19
CA ALA A 347 20.94 20.63 20.77
C ALA A 347 20.72 19.12 20.57
N ASP A 348 21.07 18.57 19.41
CA ASP A 348 20.91 17.15 19.11
C ASP A 348 21.76 16.25 20.01
N VAL A 349 23.01 16.66 20.28
CA VAL A 349 23.87 15.94 21.21
C VAL A 349 23.36 16.07 22.65
N LEU A 350 22.88 17.25 23.05
CA LEU A 350 22.24 17.44 24.35
C LEU A 350 20.98 16.57 24.50
N TYR A 351 20.15 16.47 23.45
CA TYR A 351 18.95 15.64 23.42
C TYR A 351 19.29 14.15 23.60
N THR A 352 20.33 13.67 22.91
CA THR A 352 20.83 12.28 23.05
C THR A 352 21.27 11.98 24.50
N ASN A 353 21.92 12.95 25.15
CA ASN A 353 22.32 12.83 26.56
C ASN A 353 21.13 12.78 27.53
N ILE A 354 19.98 13.34 27.15
CA ILE A 354 18.72 13.26 27.91
C ILE A 354 18.05 11.90 27.67
N ALA A 355 17.98 11.45 26.42
CA ALA A 355 17.30 10.21 26.01
C ALA A 355 17.98 8.93 26.53
N SER A 356 19.31 8.91 26.60
CA SER A 356 20.13 7.79 27.11
C SER A 356 19.89 7.40 28.58
N GLY A 357 19.05 8.15 29.32
CA GLY A 357 18.57 7.77 30.66
C GLY A 357 17.39 6.79 30.66
N LYS A 358 16.75 6.54 29.51
CA LYS A 358 15.77 5.48 29.31
C LYS A 358 16.45 4.41 28.46
N LYS A 359 16.68 3.20 29.01
CA LYS A 359 17.12 2.05 28.22
C LYS A 359 16.06 1.73 27.16
N ASN A 360 16.20 2.33 25.98
CA ASN A 360 15.81 1.76 24.71
C ASN A 360 17.07 1.77 23.85
N LYS A 361 17.30 0.64 23.18
CA LYS A 361 18.48 0.32 22.36
C LYS A 361 18.92 1.51 21.50
N GLU A 362 20.23 1.72 21.46
CA GLU A 362 21.01 2.40 20.42
C GLU A 362 20.20 3.10 19.31
N GLU A 363 19.68 4.28 19.58
CA GLU A 363 19.61 5.32 18.55
C GLU A 363 20.90 6.13 18.63
N SER A 364 22.00 5.50 18.22
CA SER A 364 23.19 6.24 17.83
C SER A 364 22.83 7.02 16.56
N PHE A 365 22.80 8.35 16.64
CA PHE A 365 22.55 9.19 15.47
C PHE A 365 23.65 8.93 14.42
N LYS A 366 23.29 8.23 13.33
CA LYS A 366 24.11 8.14 12.11
C LYS A 366 23.93 9.42 11.29
N SER A 367 24.49 10.52 11.78
CA SER A 367 24.43 11.80 11.07
C SER A 367 25.57 11.90 10.04
N ILE A 368 25.21 12.06 8.76
CA ILE A 368 26.11 12.45 7.67
C ILE A 368 26.14 13.99 7.62
N VAL A 369 27.33 14.57 7.59
CA VAL A 369 27.51 16.02 7.43
C VAL A 369 27.62 16.31 5.94
N ILE A 370 26.63 17.05 5.40
CA ILE A 370 26.67 17.56 4.02
C ILE A 370 27.06 19.02 4.06
N SER A 371 27.95 19.44 3.16
CA SER A 371 28.30 20.83 3.05
C SER A 371 28.63 21.23 1.61
N THR A 372 27.93 22.25 1.12
CA THR A 372 27.94 22.71 -0.28
C THR A 372 28.84 23.92 -0.45
N LEU A 373 29.55 24.01 -1.59
CA LEU A 373 30.21 25.22 -2.08
C LEU A 373 29.67 25.57 -3.47
N GLU A 374 28.71 26.51 -3.46
CA GLU A 374 28.32 27.68 -4.27
C GLU A 374 28.19 27.76 -5.80
N SER A 375 27.05 28.35 -6.29
CA SER A 375 26.40 28.74 -7.61
C SER A 375 25.24 27.97 -8.36
N GLY A 376 23.97 28.24 -8.00
CA GLY A 376 22.76 27.77 -8.73
C GLY A 376 21.72 26.85 -8.07
N LEU A 377 21.14 27.26 -6.93
CA LEU A 377 20.04 26.65 -6.12
C LEU A 377 20.07 25.11 -5.93
N CYS A 378 20.62 24.64 -4.80
CA CYS A 378 20.45 23.29 -4.29
C CYS A 378 19.61 23.32 -3.00
N HIS A 379 18.56 22.49 -2.97
CA HIS A 379 17.82 22.12 -1.77
C HIS A 379 18.36 20.77 -1.30
N GLY A 380 18.98 20.73 -0.11
CA GLY A 380 19.53 19.50 0.44
C GLY A 380 18.67 18.95 1.56
N TYR A 381 18.11 17.76 1.37
CA TYR A 381 17.46 17.00 2.45
C TYR A 381 17.91 15.53 2.43
N ILE A 382 17.87 14.89 3.61
CA ILE A 382 18.25 13.49 3.82
C ILE A 382 16.98 12.70 4.08
N THR A 383 16.80 11.57 3.41
CA THR A 383 15.70 10.63 3.68
C THR A 383 16.22 9.33 4.28
N ASN A 384 15.34 8.60 4.98
CA ASN A 384 15.61 7.21 5.35
C ASN A 384 15.40 6.28 4.14
N CYS A 385 15.66 4.97 4.28
CA CYS A 385 15.42 3.97 3.24
C CYS A 385 13.93 3.80 2.84
N LYS A 386 13.00 4.51 3.49
CA LYS A 386 11.56 4.53 3.18
C LYS A 386 11.13 5.83 2.47
N GLY A 387 12.06 6.76 2.25
CA GLY A 387 11.77 8.06 1.63
C GLY A 387 11.34 9.16 2.60
N ASP A 388 11.28 8.90 3.91
CA ASP A 388 10.86 9.90 4.89
C ASP A 388 11.98 10.93 5.11
N THR A 389 11.65 12.22 5.01
CA THR A 389 12.59 13.33 5.24
C THR A 389 13.07 13.36 6.69
N MET A 390 14.34 13.05 6.91
CA MET A 390 15.02 13.06 8.21
C MET A 390 15.65 14.41 8.54
N PHE A 391 16.03 15.20 7.53
CA PHE A 391 16.68 16.49 7.72
C PHE A 391 16.54 17.36 6.48
N ASP A 392 16.24 18.66 6.64
CA ASP A 392 16.03 19.62 5.55
C ASP A 392 16.82 20.92 5.80
N ARG A 393 17.70 21.30 4.85
CA ARG A 393 18.50 22.54 4.92
C ARG A 393 17.95 23.72 4.12
N GLY A 394 16.80 23.58 3.45
CA GLY A 394 16.26 24.59 2.55
C GLY A 394 17.13 24.83 1.31
N VAL A 395 16.77 25.85 0.52
CA VAL A 395 17.36 26.14 -0.79
C VAL A 395 18.50 27.16 -0.69
N LYS A 396 19.66 26.89 -1.32
CA LYS A 396 20.78 27.85 -1.44
C LYS A 396 21.48 27.82 -2.80
N TYR A 397 22.02 28.94 -3.27
CA TYR A 397 22.73 29.01 -4.57
C TYR A 397 24.06 28.18 -4.60
N CYS A 398 24.17 27.06 -5.37
CA CYS A 398 25.35 26.12 -5.44
C CYS A 398 25.85 25.66 -6.89
N THR A 399 27.15 25.76 -7.30
CA THR A 399 27.92 25.46 -8.55
C THR A 399 29.03 24.52 -8.10
N GLY A 400 29.24 23.42 -8.81
CA GLY A 400 30.31 22.48 -8.49
C GLY A 400 29.82 21.17 -7.87
N ARG A 401 30.77 20.26 -7.64
CA ARG A 401 30.49 18.85 -7.29
C ARG A 401 30.12 18.67 -5.81
N CYS A 402 29.17 17.77 -5.57
CA CYS A 402 28.75 17.34 -4.25
C CYS A 402 29.76 16.34 -3.67
N LEU A 403 30.15 16.52 -2.40
CA LEU A 403 30.93 15.53 -1.66
C LEU A 403 30.16 15.08 -0.42
N VAL A 404 30.07 13.78 -0.22
CA VAL A 404 29.51 13.14 0.95
C VAL A 404 30.67 12.55 1.75
N SER A 405 30.79 12.93 3.02
CA SER A 405 31.82 12.41 3.94
C SER A 405 31.20 11.43 4.93
N LYS A 406 31.86 10.27 5.12
CA LYS A 406 31.55 9.28 6.15
C LYS A 406 32.32 9.61 7.44
N ARG A 407 31.71 9.40 8.61
CA ARG A 407 32.43 9.35 9.91
C ARG A 407 32.78 7.91 10.27
N ASP A 408 33.99 7.68 10.76
CA ASP A 408 34.41 6.38 11.29
C ASP A 408 33.92 6.15 12.74
N ASN A 409 33.75 4.87 13.10
CA ASN A 409 33.09 4.29 14.29
C ASN A 409 31.56 4.10 14.20
N ILE A 410 31.14 3.17 13.32
CA ILE A 410 29.78 2.63 13.27
C ILE A 410 29.82 1.17 13.80
N PRO A 411 29.20 0.85 14.95
CA PRO A 411 28.97 -0.53 15.35
C PRO A 411 27.77 -1.13 14.58
N ASN A 412 27.92 -2.38 14.15
CA ASN A 412 26.93 -3.30 13.53
C ASN A 412 26.65 -3.22 12.01
N LYS A 413 26.59 -4.42 11.42
CA LYS A 413 26.47 -4.79 10.00
C LYS A 413 25.01 -4.72 9.50
N ASP A 414 24.52 -3.53 9.15
CA ASP A 414 23.38 -3.39 8.23
C ASP A 414 23.66 -2.32 7.15
N PRO A 415 23.29 -2.57 5.89
CA PRO A 415 23.59 -1.68 4.78
C PRO A 415 22.74 -0.41 4.87
N TYR A 416 23.39 0.70 5.19
CA TYR A 416 22.81 2.03 5.01
C TYR A 416 22.80 2.37 3.51
N CYS A 417 21.63 2.66 2.95
CA CYS A 417 21.47 3.27 1.64
C CYS A 417 21.01 4.73 1.82
N PRO A 418 21.92 5.70 2.07
CA PRO A 418 21.54 7.10 2.02
C PRO A 418 21.08 7.43 0.59
N HIS A 419 19.83 7.88 0.46
CA HIS A 419 19.31 8.46 -0.78
C HIS A 419 19.47 9.99 -0.71
N MET A 420 19.88 10.59 -1.82
CA MET A 420 19.96 12.04 -1.97
C MET A 420 18.97 12.47 -3.04
N VAL A 421 18.03 13.34 -2.67
CA VAL A 421 17.14 13.97 -3.63
C VAL A 421 17.56 15.42 -3.78
N VAL A 422 17.83 15.83 -5.03
CA VAL A 422 18.19 17.21 -5.36
C VAL A 422 17.05 17.84 -6.14
N ARG A 423 16.51 18.93 -5.61
CA ARG A 423 15.57 19.78 -6.34
C ARG A 423 16.32 20.70 -7.30
N MET A 424 16.02 20.58 -8.58
CA MET A 424 16.62 21.35 -9.66
C MET A 424 15.96 22.73 -9.80
N LYS A 425 16.59 23.66 -10.53
CA LYS A 425 16.08 25.02 -10.78
C LYS A 425 14.72 25.07 -11.47
N ASP A 426 14.36 24.03 -12.23
CA ASP A 426 13.07 23.90 -12.92
C ASP A 426 11.95 23.36 -12.01
N GLY A 427 12.24 23.16 -10.72
CA GLY A 427 11.30 22.63 -9.74
C GLY A 427 11.18 21.11 -9.72
N THR A 428 11.94 20.40 -10.58
CA THR A 428 11.93 18.93 -10.62
C THR A 428 12.83 18.33 -9.55
N ASP A 429 12.36 17.24 -8.94
CA ASP A 429 13.14 16.46 -7.97
C ASP A 429 13.87 15.32 -8.69
N LYS A 430 15.18 15.18 -8.46
CA LYS A 430 15.99 14.10 -9.01
C LYS A 430 16.63 13.28 -7.90
N ASP A 431 16.28 12.00 -7.89
CA ASP A 431 16.86 10.99 -7.01
C ASP A 431 18.26 10.62 -7.52
N GLN A 432 19.26 10.70 -6.65
CA GLN A 432 20.66 10.43 -6.98
C GLN A 432 21.11 9.18 -6.23
N THR A 433 21.34 8.11 -6.97
CA THR A 433 21.86 6.86 -6.43
C THR A 433 23.35 7.03 -6.12
N ILE A 434 23.72 6.86 -4.85
CA ILE A 434 25.10 6.95 -4.39
C ILE A 434 25.79 5.61 -4.68
N SER A 435 26.86 5.61 -5.48
CA SER A 435 27.57 4.38 -5.84
C SER A 435 29.02 4.39 -5.34
N ARG A 436 29.35 3.40 -4.52
CA ARG A 436 30.68 3.04 -4.01
C ARG A 436 31.46 4.08 -3.20
N VAL A 437 32.17 3.53 -2.21
CA VAL A 437 33.06 4.19 -1.27
C VAL A 437 34.48 3.99 -1.78
N ASN A 438 35.24 5.07 -2.03
CA ASN A 438 36.67 4.93 -2.27
C ASN A 438 37.43 4.74 -0.95
N LYS A 439 38.70 4.29 -1.00
CA LYS A 439 39.54 4.03 0.19
C LYS A 439 39.78 5.28 1.07
N SER A 440 39.42 6.47 0.60
CA SER A 440 39.52 7.75 1.32
C SER A 440 38.18 8.22 1.92
N GLY A 441 37.12 7.40 1.88
CA GLY A 441 35.85 7.68 2.58
C GLY A 441 34.93 8.68 1.89
N CYS A 442 35.18 9.00 0.62
CA CYS A 442 34.27 9.77 -0.23
C CYS A 442 33.30 8.83 -0.97
N PHE A 443 32.05 9.25 -1.10
CA PHE A 443 31.08 8.59 -1.98
C PHE A 443 31.11 9.20 -3.38
N GLU A 444 31.11 8.35 -4.41
CA GLU A 444 30.93 8.79 -5.79
C GLU A 444 29.44 8.81 -6.13
N VAL A 445 28.95 9.91 -6.70
CA VAL A 445 27.56 10.04 -7.14
C VAL A 445 27.54 9.65 -8.61
N SER A 446 26.99 8.48 -8.95
CA SER A 446 26.91 8.02 -10.34
C SER A 446 25.69 8.61 -11.05
N GLY A 447 25.91 9.20 -12.22
CA GLY A 447 24.91 9.40 -13.27
C GLY A 447 25.39 8.78 -14.58
N ASP A 448 24.47 8.39 -15.46
CA ASP A 448 24.74 7.80 -16.78
C ASP A 448 25.81 8.60 -17.55
N ARG A 449 26.97 7.97 -17.78
CA ARG A 449 28.15 8.55 -18.45
C ARG A 449 27.90 8.89 -19.93
N THR A 450 26.79 8.45 -20.52
CA THR A 450 26.55 8.62 -21.96
C THR A 450 25.72 9.87 -22.32
N ARG A 451 25.03 10.48 -21.35
CA ARG A 451 24.20 11.71 -21.59
C ARG A 451 24.78 12.99 -21.01
N TYR A 452 25.83 12.91 -20.20
CA TYR A 452 26.44 14.05 -19.55
C TYR A 452 27.96 14.04 -19.80
N LYS A 453 28.45 14.94 -20.66
CA LYS A 453 29.88 15.18 -20.80
C LYS A 453 30.40 15.83 -19.51
N PHE A 454 31.14 15.06 -18.72
CA PHE A 454 31.90 15.59 -17.60
C PHE A 454 33.37 15.70 -18.00
N ALA A 455 33.97 16.87 -17.75
CA ALA A 455 35.41 17.05 -17.93
C ALA A 455 36.17 16.23 -16.87
N GLU A 456 37.01 15.30 -17.33
CA GLU A 456 38.11 14.77 -16.54
C GLU A 456 39.17 15.86 -16.43
N ILE A 457 39.45 16.30 -15.20
CA ILE A 457 40.56 17.21 -14.90
C ILE A 457 41.44 16.47 -13.91
N GLU A 458 42.70 16.24 -14.29
CA GLU A 458 43.71 15.70 -13.38
C GLU A 458 43.96 16.67 -12.22
N CYS A 459 44.02 16.14 -11.00
CA CYS A 459 44.43 16.93 -9.84
C CYS A 459 45.87 17.44 -10.04
N PRO A 460 46.14 18.74 -9.86
CA PRO A 460 47.50 19.25 -9.90
C PRO A 460 48.29 18.65 -8.72
N LYS A 461 49.49 18.13 -9.01
CA LYS A 461 50.35 17.43 -8.04
C LYS A 461 50.97 18.33 -6.96
N THR A 462 50.69 19.63 -6.97
CA THR A 462 51.18 20.57 -5.95
C THR A 462 50.11 21.62 -5.60
N LEU A 463 49.78 21.71 -4.31
CA LEU A 463 48.90 22.74 -3.75
C LEU A 463 49.66 24.08 -3.60
N PRO A 464 49.13 25.22 -4.06
CA PRO A 464 49.71 26.52 -3.74
C PRO A 464 49.36 26.95 -2.31
N LYS A 465 50.35 27.48 -1.58
CA LYS A 465 50.23 28.19 -0.30
C LYS A 465 49.72 29.64 -0.50
N PRO A 466 49.28 30.34 0.56
CA PRO A 466 47.97 31.01 0.64
C PRO A 466 47.95 32.40 0.01
N CYS A 467 46.87 32.73 -0.69
CA CYS A 467 46.60 34.11 -1.10
C CYS A 467 45.71 34.84 -0.09
N ARG A 468 46.19 36.03 0.22
CA ARG A 468 45.74 37.02 1.19
C ARG A 468 44.34 37.57 0.89
N ASN A 469 43.78 38.19 1.92
CA ASN A 469 42.70 39.18 1.88
C ASN A 469 42.60 39.92 0.54
N VAL A 470 41.40 39.91 -0.04
CA VAL A 470 40.91 41.02 -0.87
C VAL A 470 39.61 41.51 -0.25
N ALA A 471 39.55 42.82 -0.06
CA ALA A 471 38.53 43.56 0.64
C ALA A 471 37.21 43.64 -0.14
N ALA A 472 36.20 44.19 0.53
CA ALA A 472 34.90 44.57 0.01
C ALA A 472 34.97 45.33 -1.33
N GLY A 473 34.01 45.06 -2.21
CA GLY A 473 33.78 45.81 -3.43
C GLY A 473 32.80 45.10 -4.36
N ASP A 474 31.61 45.70 -4.47
CA ASP A 474 30.68 45.69 -5.60
C ASP A 474 29.86 44.43 -5.97
N TRP A 475 28.53 44.68 -5.87
CA TRP A 475 27.32 43.95 -6.33
C TRP A 475 26.74 42.85 -5.44
#